data_AF-A0A2T3I181-F1
#
_entry.id   AF-A0A2T3I181-F1
#
_cell.length_a   1.000
_cell.length_b   1.000
_cell.length_c   1.000
_cell.angle_alpha   90.00
_cell.angle_beta   90.00
_cell.angle_gamma   90.00
#
_symmetry.space_group_name_H-M   'P 1'
#
loop_
_entity.id
_entity.type
_entity.pdbx_description
1 polymer ?
#
loop_
_entity_poly.entity_id
_entity_poly.type
_entity_poly.pdbx_seq_one_letter_code
_entity_poly.pdbx_strand_id
1 'polypeptide(L)'
;MSWIIAVAIFIAGIFVGSLISRVTNKNQKQQISLKKDLDKSKYELEQYRQELVDHFARSAELLDNVSKDYSKLYEHMAKTSAELMPNLPTQDNPFSQRITSLESVKNAQPIEDEVMDHQPRDYANGATGLFNDKPATVRSNEIPTTEAAAKVS
;
A
#
# COMPACT_ATOMS: atom_id res chain seq x y z
N MET A 1 75.23 -13.30 -11.75
CA MET A 1 74.69 -11.96 -12.08
C MET A 1 73.16 -11.88 -12.05
N SER A 2 72.43 -13.01 -12.02
CA SER A 2 70.96 -13.04 -12.02
C SER A 2 70.29 -12.75 -10.66
N TRP A 3 71.01 -12.82 -9.54
CA TRP A 3 70.46 -12.65 -8.19
C TRP A 3 69.99 -11.21 -7.91
N ILE A 4 70.60 -10.21 -8.55
CA ILE A 4 70.23 -8.80 -8.41
C ILE A 4 68.83 -8.52 -8.98
N ILE A 5 68.48 -9.17 -10.09
CA ILE A 5 67.16 -9.03 -10.73
C ILE A 5 66.08 -9.64 -9.83
N ALA A 6 66.37 -10.78 -9.18
CA ALA A 6 65.46 -11.39 -8.23
C ALA A 6 65.19 -10.48 -7.02
N VAL A 7 66.23 -9.83 -6.48
CA VAL A 7 66.09 -8.86 -5.38
C VAL A 7 65.30 -7.61 -5.82
N ALA A 8 65.56 -7.10 -7.03
CA ALA A 8 64.84 -5.94 -7.56
C ALA A 8 63.33 -6.22 -7.72
N ILE A 9 62.96 -7.38 -8.27
CA ILE A 9 61.55 -7.79 -8.43
C ILE A 9 60.90 -8.01 -7.06
N PHE A 10 61.61 -8.57 -6.09
CA PHE A 10 61.09 -8.77 -4.74
C PHE A 10 60.74 -7.44 -4.05
N ILE A 11 61.61 -6.43 -4.16
CA ILE A 11 61.36 -5.10 -3.59
C ILE A 11 60.19 -4.41 -4.32
N ALA A 12 60.15 -4.49 -5.66
CA ALA A 12 59.03 -3.96 -6.44
C ALA A 12 57.70 -4.65 -6.07
N GLY A 13 57.71 -5.96 -5.87
CA GLY A 13 56.56 -6.75 -5.44
C GLY A 13 56.03 -6.34 -4.07
N ILE A 14 56.91 -6.04 -3.10
CA ILE A 14 56.50 -5.52 -1.78
C ILE A 14 55.82 -4.16 -1.91
N PHE A 15 56.37 -3.26 -2.73
CA PHE A 15 55.78 -1.93 -2.95
C PHE A 15 54.39 -2.02 -3.57
N VAL A 16 54.24 -2.81 -4.63
CA VAL A 16 52.95 -3.02 -5.31
C VAL A 16 51.97 -3.76 -4.40
N GLY A 17 52.41 -4.81 -3.70
CA GLY A 17 51.60 -5.55 -2.75
C GLY A 17 51.10 -4.69 -1.58
N SER A 18 51.94 -3.81 -1.05
CA SER A 18 51.57 -2.84 0.00
C SER A 18 50.51 -1.86 -0.50
N LEU A 19 50.63 -1.38 -1.74
CA LEU A 19 49.67 -0.46 -2.34
C LEU A 19 48.29 -1.11 -2.52
N ILE A 20 48.25 -2.35 -3.02
CA ILE A 20 47.01 -3.13 -3.19
C ILE A 20 46.37 -3.42 -1.82
N SER A 21 47.17 -3.86 -0.84
CA SER A 21 46.68 -4.16 0.52
C SER A 21 46.04 -2.95 1.19
N ARG A 22 46.61 -1.76 1.01
CA ARG A 22 46.05 -0.51 1.54
C ARG A 22 44.69 -0.15 0.94
N VAL A 23 44.45 -0.47 -0.33
CA VAL A 23 43.15 -0.24 -1.00
C VAL A 23 42.13 -1.28 -0.54
N THR A 24 42.49 -2.57 -0.47
CA THR A 24 41.59 -3.65 -0.03
C THR A 24 41.06 -3.45 1.40
N ASN A 25 41.91 -2.96 2.32
CA ASN A 25 41.47 -2.70 3.70
C ASN A 25 40.41 -1.58 3.81
N LYS A 26 40.32 -0.65 2.86
CA LYS A 26 39.26 0.37 2.82
C LYS A 26 37.91 -0.22 2.39
N ASN A 27 37.92 -1.21 1.51
CA ASN A 27 36.71 -1.86 0.99
C ASN A 27 35.99 -2.73 2.04
N GLN A 28 36.70 -3.27 3.04
CA GLN A 28 36.07 -4.03 4.13
C GLN A 28 35.09 -3.17 4.95
N LYS A 29 35.41 -1.89 5.19
CA LYS A 29 34.51 -0.96 5.89
C LYS A 29 33.22 -0.72 5.11
N GLN A 30 33.30 -0.66 3.77
CA GLN A 30 32.15 -0.51 2.89
C GLN A 30 31.24 -1.74 2.90
N GLN A 31 31.80 -2.95 2.96
CA GLN A 31 30.99 -4.17 3.09
C GLN A 31 30.28 -4.25 4.45
N ILE A 32 30.93 -3.78 5.52
CA ILE A 32 30.30 -3.72 6.86
C ILE A 32 29.16 -2.70 6.87
N SER A 33 29.34 -1.52 6.25
CA SER A 33 28.26 -0.53 6.16
C SER A 33 27.11 -1.03 5.30
N LEU A 34 27.38 -1.67 4.15
CA LEU A 34 26.34 -2.25 3.30
C LEU A 34 25.53 -3.34 4.02
N LYS A 35 26.19 -4.22 4.79
CA LYS A 35 25.48 -5.21 5.63
C LYS A 35 24.64 -4.54 6.70
N LYS A 36 25.17 -3.50 7.35
CA LYS A 36 24.45 -2.73 8.37
C LYS A 36 23.22 -2.02 7.79
N ASP A 37 23.32 -1.48 6.58
CA ASP A 37 22.21 -0.82 5.89
C ASP A 37 21.12 -1.84 5.53
N LEU A 38 21.52 -3.04 5.09
CA LEU A 38 20.59 -4.15 4.82
C LEU A 38 19.86 -4.57 6.11
N ASP A 39 20.59 -4.79 7.20
CA ASP A 39 20.01 -5.19 8.48
C ASP A 39 19.11 -4.09 9.07
N LYS A 40 19.48 -2.82 8.90
CA LYS A 40 18.65 -1.66 9.28
C LYS A 40 17.34 -1.64 8.50
N SER A 41 17.40 -1.81 7.18
CA SER A 41 16.20 -1.83 6.32
C SER A 41 15.28 -3.00 6.66
N LYS A 42 15.85 -4.19 6.93
CA LYS A 42 15.07 -5.35 7.40
C LYS A 42 14.40 -5.08 8.74
N TYR A 43 15.13 -4.47 9.68
CA TYR A 43 14.60 -4.11 10.98
C TYR A 43 13.45 -3.08 10.85
N GLU A 44 13.62 -2.06 10.01
CA GLU A 44 12.57 -1.07 9.74
C GLU A 44 11.33 -1.74 9.11
N LEU A 45 11.51 -2.66 8.17
CA LEU A 45 10.40 -3.39 7.55
C LEU A 45 9.62 -4.25 8.58
N GLU A 46 10.34 -4.92 9.48
CA GLU A 46 9.70 -5.72 10.52
C GLU A 46 8.95 -4.84 11.52
N GLN A 47 9.51 -3.68 11.87
CA GLN A 47 8.82 -2.69 12.69
C GLN A 47 7.55 -2.16 12.01
N TYR A 48 7.61 -1.85 10.70
CA TYR A 48 6.42 -1.47 9.93
C TYR A 48 5.38 -2.59 9.89
N ARG A 49 5.79 -3.86 9.77
CA ARG A 49 4.86 -4.99 9.85
C ARG A 49 4.18 -5.06 11.20
N GLN A 50 4.92 -4.90 12.28
CA GLN A 50 4.36 -4.93 13.62
C GLN A 50 3.39 -3.76 13.85
N GLU A 51 3.74 -2.56 13.40
CA GLU A 51 2.86 -1.39 13.47
C GLU A 51 1.58 -1.58 12.65
N LEU A 52 1.66 -2.17 11.46
CA LEU A 52 0.48 -2.51 10.65
C LEU A 52 -0.42 -3.52 11.35
N VAL A 53 0.16 -4.56 11.95
CA VAL A 53 -0.61 -5.57 12.68
C VAL A 53 -1.34 -4.93 13.86
N ASP A 54 -0.67 -4.06 14.63
CA ASP A 54 -1.30 -3.33 15.73
C ASP A 54 -2.40 -2.37 15.24
N HIS A 55 -2.15 -1.63 14.15
CA HIS A 55 -3.12 -0.73 13.54
C HIS A 55 -4.37 -1.46 13.05
N PHE A 56 -4.21 -2.63 12.42
CA PHE A 56 -5.32 -3.47 11.99
C PHE A 56 -6.05 -4.11 13.17
N ALA A 57 -5.35 -4.54 14.22
CA ALA A 57 -5.98 -5.03 15.44
C ALA A 57 -6.85 -3.95 16.08
N ARG A 58 -6.33 -2.72 16.18
CA ARG A 58 -7.10 -1.58 16.68
C ARG A 58 -8.26 -1.23 15.76
N SER A 59 -8.05 -1.25 14.44
CA SER A 59 -9.11 -0.98 13.46
C SER A 59 -10.22 -2.02 13.51
N ALA A 60 -9.89 -3.30 13.73
CA ALA A 60 -10.87 -4.37 13.90
C ALA A 60 -11.71 -4.17 15.17
N GLU A 61 -11.11 -3.69 16.26
CA GLU A 61 -11.82 -3.32 17.49
C GLU A 61 -12.78 -2.13 17.25
N LEU A 62 -12.34 -1.09 16.54
CA LEU A 62 -13.21 0.01 16.14
C LEU A 62 -14.35 -0.46 15.22
N LEU A 63 -14.05 -1.33 14.26
CA LEU A 63 -15.03 -1.89 13.34
C LEU A 63 -16.09 -2.73 14.07
N ASP A 64 -15.69 -3.51 15.08
CA ASP A 64 -16.61 -4.25 15.94
C ASP A 64 -17.58 -3.32 16.68
N ASN A 65 -17.09 -2.20 17.22
CA ASN A 65 -17.93 -1.18 17.84
C ASN A 65 -18.94 -0.58 16.83
N VAL A 66 -18.48 -0.25 15.62
CA VAL A 66 -19.36 0.24 14.54
C VAL A 66 -20.39 -0.81 14.17
N SER A 67 -20.01 -2.09 14.06
CA SER A 67 -20.92 -3.20 13.74
C SER A 67 -22.00 -3.38 14.81
N LYS A 68 -21.63 -3.25 16.09
CA LYS A 68 -22.56 -3.27 17.22
C LYS A 68 -23.53 -2.10 17.17
N ASP A 69 -23.04 -0.89 16.94
CA ASP A 69 -23.89 0.31 16.89
C ASP A 69 -24.79 0.31 15.65
N TYR A 70 -24.29 -0.18 14.52
CA TYR A 70 -25.08 -0.45 13.32
C TYR A 70 -26.23 -1.43 13.62
N SER A 71 -25.95 -2.52 14.32
CA SER A 71 -26.96 -3.52 14.69
C SER A 71 -28.04 -2.93 15.60
N LYS A 72 -27.65 -2.10 16.58
CA LYS A 72 -28.60 -1.38 17.47
C LYS A 72 -29.46 -0.40 16.68
N LEU A 73 -28.85 0.38 15.78
CA LEU A 73 -29.57 1.32 14.94
C LEU A 73 -30.59 0.60 14.06
N TYR A 74 -30.18 -0.51 13.44
CA TYR A 74 -31.07 -1.34 12.64
C TYR A 74 -32.24 -1.88 13.48
N GLU A 75 -31.97 -2.44 14.66
CA GLU A 75 -33.02 -2.96 15.55
C GLU A 75 -33.99 -1.86 15.99
N HIS A 76 -33.48 -0.67 16.31
CA HIS A 76 -34.30 0.47 16.64
C HIS A 76 -35.19 0.87 15.47
N MET A 77 -34.64 1.00 14.25
CA MET A 77 -35.42 1.32 13.05
C MET A 77 -36.45 0.25 12.70
N ALA A 78 -36.09 -1.03 12.82
CA ALA A 78 -37.02 -2.14 12.60
C ALA A 78 -38.19 -2.10 13.60
N LYS A 79 -37.89 -1.87 14.88
CA LYS A 79 -38.91 -1.73 15.94
C LYS A 79 -39.81 -0.51 15.72
N THR A 80 -39.21 0.65 15.45
CA THR A 80 -39.93 1.90 15.14
C THR A 80 -40.82 1.73 13.91
N SER A 81 -40.32 1.10 12.84
CA SER A 81 -41.10 0.79 11.64
C SER A 81 -42.31 -0.10 11.96
N ALA A 82 -42.12 -1.16 12.75
CA ALA A 82 -43.21 -2.04 13.17
C ALA A 82 -44.26 -1.34 14.04
N GLU A 83 -43.86 -0.37 14.86
CA GLU A 83 -44.76 0.39 15.73
C GLU A 83 -45.56 1.46 14.96
N LEU A 84 -44.90 2.21 14.07
CA LEU A 84 -45.54 3.28 13.29
C LEU A 84 -46.35 2.76 12.09
N MET A 85 -45.99 1.59 11.55
CA MET A 85 -46.62 1.01 10.36
C MET A 85 -47.08 -0.44 10.57
N PRO A 86 -48.00 -0.71 11.51
CA PRO A 86 -48.40 -2.07 11.89
C PRO A 86 -49.16 -2.85 10.80
N ASN A 87 -49.71 -2.17 9.79
CA ASN A 87 -50.46 -2.77 8.68
C ASN A 87 -49.64 -2.88 7.38
N LEU A 88 -48.35 -2.56 7.40
CA LEU A 88 -47.51 -2.65 6.21
C LEU A 88 -47.09 -4.10 5.97
N PRO A 89 -47.23 -4.65 4.74
CA PRO A 89 -46.72 -5.96 4.40
C PRO A 89 -45.22 -6.04 4.70
N THR A 90 -44.74 -7.17 5.21
CA THR A 90 -43.31 -7.38 5.52
C THR A 90 -42.39 -7.21 4.30
N GLN A 91 -42.95 -7.37 3.09
CA GLN A 91 -42.28 -7.15 1.81
C GLN A 91 -42.02 -5.67 1.50
N ASP A 92 -42.84 -4.75 2.02
CA ASP A 92 -42.72 -3.31 1.78
C ASP A 92 -41.91 -2.60 2.89
N ASN A 93 -41.55 -3.31 3.96
CA ASN A 93 -40.73 -2.77 5.04
C ASN A 93 -39.23 -2.98 4.75
N PRO A 94 -38.44 -1.93 4.48
CA PRO A 94 -37.00 -2.06 4.20
C PRO A 94 -36.18 -2.52 5.41
N PHE A 95 -36.76 -2.50 6.61
CA PHE A 95 -36.13 -2.93 7.86
C PHE A 95 -36.63 -4.30 8.35
N SER A 96 -37.30 -5.07 7.51
CA SER A 96 -37.69 -6.45 7.84
C SER A 96 -36.55 -7.46 7.67
N GLN A 97 -35.57 -7.16 6.79
CA GLN A 97 -34.46 -8.06 6.45
C GLN A 97 -33.13 -7.56 7.05
N ARG A 98 -32.58 -8.27 8.04
CA ARG A 98 -31.29 -7.90 8.64
C ARG A 98 -30.20 -7.99 7.59
N ILE A 99 -29.34 -6.97 7.52
CA ILE A 99 -28.20 -6.97 6.58
C ILE A 99 -27.23 -8.13 6.85
N THR A 100 -27.09 -8.58 8.11
CA THR A 100 -26.32 -9.80 8.46
C THR A 100 -26.91 -11.08 7.89
N SER A 101 -28.21 -11.09 7.57
CA SER A 101 -28.93 -12.25 7.05
C SER A 101 -29.05 -12.24 5.52
N LEU A 102 -28.42 -11.27 4.84
CA LEU A 102 -28.10 -11.39 3.42
C LEU A 102 -27.09 -12.54 3.31
N GLU A 103 -27.64 -13.73 3.09
CA GLU A 103 -26.89 -14.94 2.84
C GLU A 103 -25.82 -14.61 1.78
N SER A 104 -24.56 -14.91 2.09
CA SER A 104 -23.49 -14.99 1.10
C SER A 104 -24.10 -15.62 -0.15
N VAL A 105 -24.09 -14.90 -1.28
CA VAL A 105 -24.62 -15.39 -2.55
C VAL A 105 -23.90 -16.71 -2.83
N LYS A 106 -24.51 -17.82 -2.40
CA LYS A 106 -24.02 -19.20 -2.54
C LYS A 106 -24.20 -19.69 -3.98
N ASN A 107 -24.44 -18.75 -4.89
CA ASN A 107 -24.42 -18.94 -6.32
C ASN A 107 -23.17 -18.25 -6.89
N ALA A 108 -22.02 -18.51 -6.28
CA ALA A 108 -20.78 -18.57 -7.04
C ALA A 108 -20.88 -19.81 -7.92
N GLN A 109 -21.57 -19.68 -9.07
CA GLN A 109 -21.08 -20.36 -10.25
C GLN A 109 -19.60 -19.99 -10.35
N PRO A 110 -18.66 -20.95 -10.49
CA PRO A 110 -17.29 -20.61 -10.80
C PRO A 110 -17.33 -19.65 -11.99
N ILE A 111 -16.92 -18.41 -11.78
CA ILE A 111 -16.63 -17.52 -12.90
C ILE A 111 -15.39 -18.14 -13.52
N GLU A 112 -15.60 -19.01 -14.50
CA GLU A 112 -14.55 -19.51 -15.37
C GLU A 112 -13.84 -18.29 -15.99
N ASP A 113 -12.61 -18.07 -15.52
CA ASP A 113 -11.45 -17.52 -16.24
C ASP A 113 -11.54 -16.20 -17.04
N GLU A 114 -12.63 -15.42 -17.06
CA GLU A 114 -12.68 -14.21 -17.91
C GLU A 114 -12.49 -12.86 -17.19
N VAL A 115 -12.43 -12.81 -15.85
CA VAL A 115 -12.49 -11.53 -15.10
C VAL A 115 -11.15 -11.14 -14.43
N MET A 116 -10.08 -11.90 -14.66
CA MET A 116 -8.73 -11.57 -14.17
C MET A 116 -8.00 -10.45 -14.95
N ASP A 117 -8.54 -9.92 -16.06
CA ASP A 117 -7.82 -8.94 -16.90
C ASP A 117 -8.11 -7.45 -16.57
N HIS A 118 -8.92 -7.16 -15.55
CA HIS A 118 -9.22 -5.76 -15.20
C HIS A 118 -9.19 -5.50 -13.70
N GLN A 119 -8.05 -5.83 -13.09
CA GLN A 119 -7.60 -5.02 -11.96
C GLN A 119 -7.37 -3.59 -12.48
N PRO A 120 -7.82 -2.53 -11.77
CA PRO A 120 -7.67 -1.16 -12.25
C PRO A 120 -6.21 -0.88 -12.63
N ARG A 121 -5.96 -0.67 -13.93
CA ARG A 121 -4.61 -0.47 -14.48
C ARG A 121 -4.02 0.91 -14.15
N ASP A 122 -4.70 1.67 -13.30
CA ASP A 122 -4.35 3.05 -12.91
C ASP A 122 -3.04 3.15 -12.12
N TYR A 123 -2.48 2.03 -11.67
CA TYR A 123 -1.18 1.98 -10.98
C TYR A 123 0.00 1.59 -11.88
N ALA A 124 -0.24 1.17 -13.12
CA ALA A 124 0.79 0.54 -13.97
C ALA A 124 1.34 1.44 -15.07
N ASN A 125 0.76 2.62 -15.32
CA ASN A 125 1.16 3.45 -16.46
C ASN A 125 1.92 4.71 -16.04
N GLY A 126 3.24 4.56 -15.93
CA GLY A 126 4.21 5.65 -15.95
C GLY A 126 4.31 6.45 -14.65
N ALA A 127 5.55 6.81 -14.28
CA ALA A 127 5.85 7.60 -13.09
C ALA A 127 4.86 8.75 -12.93
N THR A 128 4.08 8.72 -11.85
CA THR A 128 3.26 9.86 -11.46
C THR A 128 4.20 11.06 -11.44
N GLY A 129 3.90 12.08 -12.25
CA GLY A 129 4.81 13.17 -12.61
C GLY A 129 5.23 14.09 -11.45
N LEU A 130 5.10 13.63 -10.21
CA LEU A 130 5.47 14.31 -8.98
C LEU A 130 6.97 14.59 -8.88
N PHE A 131 7.81 13.87 -9.63
CA PHE A 131 9.27 14.02 -9.60
C PHE A 131 9.90 14.52 -10.91
N ASN A 132 9.11 14.93 -11.90
CA ASN A 132 9.67 15.52 -13.12
C ASN A 132 9.60 17.05 -13.06
N ASP A 133 10.75 17.71 -13.15
CA ASP A 133 10.96 19.17 -13.20
C ASP A 133 10.39 19.87 -14.46
N LYS A 134 9.41 19.28 -15.14
CA LYS A 134 8.76 19.89 -16.31
C LYS A 134 7.33 20.33 -15.92
N PRO A 135 6.96 21.61 -16.12
CA PRO A 135 5.64 22.09 -15.76
C PRO A 135 4.57 21.33 -16.56
N ALA A 136 3.67 20.64 -15.85
CA ALA A 136 2.59 19.89 -16.44
C ALA A 136 1.69 20.80 -17.28
N THR A 137 1.69 20.60 -18.60
CA THR A 137 0.72 21.27 -19.47
C THR A 137 -0.62 20.58 -19.30
N VAL A 138 -1.47 21.17 -18.45
CA VAL A 138 -2.86 20.74 -18.25
C VAL A 138 -3.59 20.90 -19.58
N ARG A 139 -3.90 19.77 -20.24
CA ARG A 139 -4.82 19.77 -21.39
C ARG A 139 -6.23 19.90 -20.85
N SER A 140 -6.68 21.14 -20.71
CA SER A 140 -8.06 21.53 -20.49
C SER A 140 -8.86 21.13 -21.73
N ASN A 141 -9.51 19.98 -21.73
CA ASN A 141 -10.66 19.72 -22.59
C ASN A 141 -11.40 18.53 -21.97
N GLU A 142 -12.28 18.85 -21.03
CA GLU A 142 -13.56 18.21 -20.73
C GLU A 142 -14.08 18.77 -19.40
N ILE A 143 -14.64 19.98 -19.48
CA ILE A 143 -15.61 20.45 -18.48
C ILE A 143 -16.85 20.84 -19.27
N PRO A 144 -17.97 20.11 -19.16
CA PRO A 144 -19.24 20.61 -19.65
C PRO A 144 -19.66 21.78 -18.76
N THR A 145 -19.76 22.95 -19.39
CA THR A 145 -20.28 24.21 -18.85
C THR A 145 -21.61 23.98 -18.13
N THR A 146 -21.64 24.17 -16.81
CA THR A 146 -22.84 24.64 -16.11
C THR A 146 -22.65 26.10 -15.76
N GLU A 147 -23.27 26.92 -16.61
CA GLU A 147 -23.48 28.36 -16.51
C GLU A 147 -24.20 28.70 -15.19
N ALA A 148 -23.45 29.23 -14.23
CA ALA A 148 -24.01 29.85 -13.03
C ALA A 148 -24.45 31.28 -13.36
N ALA A 149 -25.73 31.43 -13.73
CA ALA A 149 -26.42 32.71 -13.68
C ALA A 149 -26.68 33.08 -12.20
N ALA A 150 -25.91 34.02 -11.67
CA ALA A 150 -26.28 34.77 -10.48
C ALA A 150 -25.71 36.19 -10.59
N LYS A 151 -26.51 37.07 -11.19
CA LYS A 151 -26.41 38.53 -11.04
C LYS A 151 -27.70 39.01 -10.37
N VAL A 152 -27.59 40.15 -9.67
CA VAL A 152 -28.62 40.92 -8.94
C VAL A 152 -28.59 40.57 -7.43
N SER A 153 -28.24 41.46 -6.51
CA SER A 153 -28.19 42.93 -6.52
C SER A 153 -27.16 43.47 -5.54
#